data_AF-A0A957SZJ2-F1
#
_entry.id   AF-A0A957SZJ2-F1
#
_cell.length_a   1.000
_cell.length_b   1.000
_cell.length_c   1.000
_cell.angle_alpha   90.00
_cell.angle_beta   90.00
_cell.angle_gamma   90.00
#
_symmetry.space_group_name_H-M   'P 1'
#
loop_
_entity.id
_entity.type
_entity.pdbx_description
1 polymer ?
#
loop_
_entity_poly.entity_id
_entity_poly.type
_entity_poly.pdbx_seq_one_letter_code
_entity_poly.pdbx_strand_id
1 'polypeptide(L)'
;IVLADEINRAGPRTQSAMLEAMEERQVTVDGTTRPLPYPFLVLATQNPAELEGTFPLPEAQVDRFLLRVAMGYPSREDERQILRRFRTGNPLVELTPVLSTDEIRAANQICRQIHVHPVLEDYLLDIVAGTRAHKAFALGVSPRGALAYYRTAQALAAIRGRNYVIPDDIKTMARAVLAHRLAPSVEARLHGQSTGDVLMQVVNETPVPVEEVWSA
;
A
#
# COMPACT_ATOMS: atom_id res chain seq x y z
N ILE A 1 -0.38 12.07 12.10
CA ILE A 1 -1.25 11.24 11.22
C ILE A 1 -2.37 12.14 10.72
N VAL A 2 -2.70 12.07 9.44
CA VAL A 2 -3.79 12.81 8.80
C VAL A 2 -4.78 11.81 8.22
N LEU A 3 -6.07 11.98 8.53
CA LEU A 3 -7.16 11.25 7.87
C LEU A 3 -7.83 12.20 6.87
N ALA A 4 -7.68 11.92 5.59
CA ALA A 4 -8.34 12.61 4.49
C ALA A 4 -9.58 11.81 4.08
N ASP A 5 -10.70 12.09 4.73
CA ASP A 5 -11.96 11.41 4.45
C ASP A 5 -12.53 11.87 3.10
N GLU A 6 -12.98 10.92 2.28
CA GLU A 6 -13.57 11.14 0.96
C GLU A 6 -12.72 12.06 0.08
N ILE A 7 -11.44 11.70 -0.10
CA ILE A 7 -10.47 12.53 -0.84
C ILE A 7 -10.94 12.87 -2.26
N ASN A 8 -11.77 12.02 -2.87
CA ASN A 8 -12.36 12.25 -4.18
C ASN A 8 -13.38 13.41 -4.20
N ARG A 9 -13.85 13.93 -3.07
CA ARG A 9 -14.72 15.13 -3.02
C ARG A 9 -13.93 16.44 -3.01
N ALA A 10 -12.65 16.38 -2.63
CA ALA A 10 -11.78 17.54 -2.66
C ALA A 10 -11.47 17.95 -4.10
N GLY A 11 -11.40 19.26 -4.36
CA GLY A 11 -11.03 19.76 -5.68
C GLY A 11 -9.60 19.35 -6.08
N PRO A 12 -9.28 19.27 -7.38
CA PRO A 12 -7.98 18.78 -7.85
C PRO A 12 -6.76 19.52 -7.26
N ARG A 13 -6.88 20.83 -6.98
CA ARG A 13 -5.82 21.62 -6.34
C ARG A 13 -5.54 21.17 -4.91
N THR A 14 -6.59 20.89 -4.13
CA THR A 14 -6.49 20.41 -2.74
C THR A 14 -5.90 19.01 -2.70
N GLN A 15 -6.34 18.12 -3.60
CA GLN A 15 -5.74 16.78 -3.75
C GLN A 15 -4.25 16.88 -4.07
N SER A 16 -3.87 17.75 -5.02
CA SER A 16 -2.48 17.94 -5.44
C SER A 16 -1.61 18.47 -4.30
N ALA A 17 -2.07 19.48 -3.56
CA ALA A 17 -1.35 20.04 -2.43
C ALA A 17 -1.09 19.01 -1.31
N MET A 18 -2.08 18.15 -1.03
CA MET A 18 -1.92 17.07 -0.04
C MET A 18 -0.88 16.03 -0.50
N LEU A 19 -0.91 15.64 -1.77
CA LEU A 19 0.00 14.65 -2.34
C LEU A 19 1.43 15.20 -2.49
N GLU A 20 1.57 16.49 -2.76
CA GLU A 20 2.86 17.19 -2.75
C GLU A 20 3.47 17.16 -1.34
N ALA A 21 2.68 17.49 -0.31
CA ALA A 21 3.11 17.39 1.08
C ALA A 21 3.53 15.96 1.47
N MET A 22 2.85 14.94 0.93
CA MET A 22 3.23 13.53 1.14
C MET A 22 4.58 13.16 0.52
N GLU A 23 4.86 13.65 -0.69
CA GLU A 23 6.10 13.32 -1.42
C GLU A 23 7.29 14.13 -0.88
N GLU A 24 7.13 15.45 -0.75
CA GLU A 24 8.19 16.40 -0.39
C GLU A 24 8.47 16.44 1.11
N ARG A 25 7.53 15.96 1.94
CA ARG A 25 7.61 16.00 3.41
C ARG A 25 7.81 17.40 3.99
N GLN A 26 7.41 18.42 3.25
CA GLN A 26 7.47 19.82 3.64
C GLN A 26 6.33 20.58 2.97
N VAL A 27 5.99 21.74 3.51
CA VAL A 27 4.98 22.64 2.93
C VAL A 27 5.53 24.06 2.95
N THR A 28 5.34 24.79 1.85
CA THR A 28 5.72 26.20 1.73
C THR A 28 4.48 27.08 1.82
N VAL A 29 4.44 27.98 2.81
CA VAL A 29 3.36 28.95 3.00
C VAL A 29 3.99 30.34 3.17
N ASP A 30 3.50 31.31 2.40
CA ASP A 30 4.00 32.71 2.41
C ASP A 30 5.53 32.81 2.28
N GLY A 31 6.11 32.02 1.37
CA GLY A 31 7.55 31.97 1.12
C GLY A 31 8.38 31.26 2.20
N THR A 32 7.75 30.72 3.25
CA THR A 32 8.42 29.99 4.32
C THR A 32 8.17 28.49 4.21
N THR A 33 9.23 27.72 3.99
CA THR A 33 9.18 26.25 3.95
C THR A 33 9.24 25.67 5.37
N ARG A 34 8.30 24.78 5.68
CA ARG A 34 8.20 24.09 6.97
C ARG A 34 8.25 22.57 6.77
N PRO A 35 9.15 21.83 7.45
CA PRO A 35 9.16 20.38 7.38
C PRO A 35 7.94 19.80 8.10
N LEU A 36 7.42 18.68 7.59
CA LEU A 36 6.36 17.93 8.25
C LEU A 36 6.90 17.14 9.44
N PRO A 37 6.10 16.96 10.51
CA PRO A 37 6.52 16.21 11.69
C PRO A 37 6.75 14.73 11.34
N TYR A 38 7.70 14.08 12.00
CA TYR A 38 7.92 12.63 11.86
C TYR A 38 7.38 11.88 13.09
N PRO A 39 6.60 10.80 12.91
CA PRO A 39 6.15 10.22 11.64
C PRO A 39 4.99 11.01 11.00
N PHE A 40 5.03 11.15 9.67
CA PHE A 40 3.94 11.67 8.86
C PHE A 40 3.30 10.52 8.06
N LEU A 41 1.99 10.34 8.24
CA LEU A 41 1.19 9.34 7.54
C LEU A 41 -0.13 9.97 7.14
N VAL A 42 -0.52 9.76 5.89
CA VAL A 42 -1.85 10.13 5.37
C VAL A 42 -2.63 8.85 5.13
N LEU A 43 -3.82 8.77 5.73
CA LEU A 43 -4.84 7.78 5.45
C LEU A 43 -5.92 8.49 4.64
N ALA A 44 -6.21 8.01 3.44
CA ALA A 44 -7.26 8.59 2.60
C ALA A 44 -8.34 7.55 2.31
N THR A 45 -9.60 7.95 2.41
CA THR A 45 -10.74 7.09 2.07
C THR A 45 -11.35 7.57 0.75
N GLN A 46 -11.95 6.64 0.01
CA GLN A 46 -12.75 6.95 -1.17
C GLN A 46 -14.05 6.18 -1.06
N ASN A 47 -15.18 6.85 -1.20
CA ASN A 47 -16.47 6.19 -1.32
C ASN A 47 -16.76 5.93 -2.81
N PRO A 48 -16.78 4.66 -3.26
CA PRO A 48 -16.99 4.34 -4.67
C PRO A 48 -18.45 4.49 -5.13
N ALA A 49 -19.41 4.61 -4.20
CA ALA A 49 -20.84 4.63 -4.52
C ALA A 49 -21.35 6.01 -4.98
N GLU A 50 -20.68 7.08 -4.57
CA GLU A 50 -21.08 8.46 -4.90
C GLU A 50 -20.25 8.98 -6.07
N LEU A 51 -20.86 9.07 -7.25
CA LEU A 51 -20.19 9.58 -8.45
C LEU A 51 -20.45 11.09 -8.67
N GLU A 52 -21.56 11.63 -8.19
CA GLU A 52 -21.90 13.04 -8.33
C GLU A 52 -20.98 13.94 -7.49
N GLY A 53 -20.41 14.97 -8.12
CA GLY A 53 -19.56 15.94 -7.42
C GLY A 53 -18.19 15.42 -6.99
N THR A 54 -17.70 14.33 -7.59
CA THR A 54 -16.38 13.76 -7.27
C THR A 54 -15.34 13.99 -8.37
N PHE A 55 -14.10 14.15 -7.95
CA PHE A 55 -12.89 14.28 -8.75
C PHE A 55 -12.04 13.02 -8.52
N PRO A 56 -12.05 12.04 -9.46
CA PRO A 56 -11.24 10.84 -9.30
C PRO A 56 -9.75 11.22 -9.31
N LEU A 57 -8.96 10.54 -8.47
CA LEU A 57 -7.52 10.73 -8.47
C LEU A 57 -6.93 10.14 -9.77
N PRO A 58 -6.15 10.91 -10.54
CA PRO A 58 -5.35 10.38 -11.64
C PRO A 58 -4.43 9.24 -11.20
N GLU A 59 -4.13 8.31 -12.09
CA GLU A 59 -3.27 7.14 -11.80
C GLU A 59 -1.91 7.55 -11.20
N ALA A 60 -1.30 8.61 -11.73
CA ALA A 60 -0.05 9.18 -11.23
C ALA A 60 -0.15 9.67 -9.77
N GLN A 61 -1.34 10.05 -9.31
CA GLN A 61 -1.60 10.44 -7.93
C GLN A 61 -1.82 9.22 -7.03
N VAL A 62 -2.58 8.22 -7.51
CA VAL A 62 -2.81 6.98 -6.76
C VAL A 62 -1.50 6.21 -6.53
N ASP A 63 -0.54 6.28 -7.47
CA ASP A 63 0.80 5.70 -7.35
C ASP A 63 1.63 6.25 -6.16
N ARG A 64 1.25 7.40 -5.58
CA ARG A 64 1.89 7.93 -4.35
C ARG A 64 1.45 7.22 -3.08
N PHE A 65 0.33 6.50 -3.10
CA PHE A 65 -0.12 5.72 -1.95
C PHE A 65 0.62 4.39 -1.88
N LEU A 66 1.21 4.11 -0.71
CA LEU A 66 1.95 2.88 -0.46
C LEU A 66 1.05 1.65 -0.59
N LEU A 67 -0.13 1.71 0.05
CA LEU A 67 -1.11 0.63 0.11
C LEU A 67 -2.49 1.14 -0.30
N ARG A 68 -3.25 0.31 -1.02
CA ARG A 68 -4.70 0.43 -1.15
C ARG A 68 -5.36 -0.80 -0.56
N VAL A 69 -6.25 -0.59 0.40
CA VAL A 69 -6.98 -1.67 1.07
C VAL A 69 -8.47 -1.48 0.79
N ALA A 70 -9.14 -2.57 0.44
CA ALA A 70 -10.59 -2.59 0.34
C ALA A 70 -11.17 -2.91 1.72
N MET A 71 -12.04 -2.05 2.24
CA MET A 71 -12.78 -2.34 3.46
C MET A 71 -14.07 -3.07 3.09
N GLY A 72 -14.16 -4.33 3.54
CA GLY A 72 -15.42 -5.07 3.57
C GLY A 72 -16.09 -4.93 4.93
N TYR A 73 -17.28 -5.53 5.06
CA TYR A 73 -17.90 -5.70 6.37
C TYR A 73 -17.13 -6.73 7.20
N PRO A 74 -17.03 -6.52 8.53
CA PRO A 74 -16.46 -7.52 9.43
C PRO A 74 -17.23 -8.83 9.35
N SER A 75 -16.59 -9.94 9.73
CA SER A 75 -17.33 -11.19 9.91
C SER A 75 -18.35 -11.02 11.05
N ARG A 76 -19.39 -11.87 11.09
CA ARG A 76 -20.37 -11.87 12.17
C ARG A 76 -19.73 -12.03 13.56
N GLU A 77 -18.62 -12.77 13.64
CA GLU A 77 -17.89 -12.93 14.90
C GLU A 77 -17.13 -11.66 15.29
N ASP A 78 -16.42 -11.04 14.35
CA ASP A 78 -15.73 -9.77 14.60
C ASP A 78 -16.72 -8.65 14.97
N GLU A 79 -17.86 -8.60 14.29
CA GLU A 79 -18.94 -7.66 14.59
C GLU A 79 -19.52 -7.87 15.99
N ARG A 80 -19.72 -9.14 16.39
CA ARG A 80 -20.11 -9.48 17.76
C ARG A 80 -19.07 -9.03 18.79
N GLN A 81 -17.78 -9.17 18.47
CA GLN A 81 -16.70 -8.70 19.36
C GLN A 81 -16.69 -7.17 19.47
N ILE A 82 -16.91 -6.45 18.37
CA ILE A 82 -17.07 -4.99 18.38
C ILE A 82 -18.23 -4.60 19.31
N LEU A 83 -19.41 -5.20 19.13
CA LEU A 83 -20.58 -4.91 19.97
C LEU A 83 -20.30 -5.17 21.46
N ARG A 84 -19.61 -6.27 21.80
CA ARG A 84 -19.23 -6.59 23.18
C ARG A 84 -18.24 -5.58 23.75
N ARG A 85 -17.24 -5.17 22.96
CA ARG A 85 -16.18 -4.26 23.40
C ARG A 85 -16.69 -2.84 23.66
N PHE A 86 -17.64 -2.37 22.85
CA PHE A 86 -18.24 -1.04 23.00
C PHE A 86 -19.50 -1.03 23.88
N ARG A 87 -19.90 -2.17 24.46
CA ARG A 87 -21.14 -2.30 25.26
C ARG A 87 -21.18 -1.40 26.48
N THR A 88 -20.06 -1.27 27.19
CA THR A 88 -20.01 -0.64 28.52
C THR A 88 -19.25 0.69 28.54
N GLY A 89 -18.65 1.09 27.42
CA GLY A 89 -17.86 2.30 27.33
C GLY A 89 -17.05 2.38 26.03
N ASN A 90 -16.32 3.47 25.85
CA ASN A 90 -15.41 3.64 24.74
C ASN A 90 -14.01 3.13 25.13
N PRO A 91 -13.55 1.97 24.63
CA PRO A 91 -12.25 1.39 24.96
C PRO A 91 -11.08 2.30 24.58
N LEU A 92 -11.30 3.29 23.71
CA LEU A 92 -10.27 4.24 23.29
C LEU A 92 -9.81 5.16 24.43
N VAL A 93 -10.64 5.35 25.46
CA VAL A 93 -10.31 6.20 26.61
C VAL A 93 -9.21 5.58 27.49
N GLU A 94 -9.11 4.25 27.50
CA GLU A 94 -8.17 3.49 28.32
C GLU A 94 -6.87 3.15 27.58
N LEU A 95 -6.73 3.57 26.32
CA LEU A 95 -5.54 3.26 25.52
C LEU A 95 -4.31 3.99 26.05
N THR A 96 -3.29 3.22 26.41
CA THR A 96 -1.96 3.72 26.75
C THR A 96 -1.01 3.55 25.56
N PRO A 97 -0.10 4.51 25.32
CA PRO A 97 0.90 4.36 24.26
C PRO A 97 1.84 3.19 24.56
N VAL A 98 2.02 2.31 23.57
CA VAL A 98 2.96 1.17 23.65
C VAL A 98 4.32 1.49 23.03
N LEU A 99 4.40 2.55 22.22
CA LEU A 99 5.61 3.03 21.57
C LEU A 99 5.60 4.56 21.52
N SER A 100 6.77 5.14 21.65
CA SER A 100 7.08 6.55 21.39
C SER A 100 7.36 6.80 19.91
N THR A 101 7.40 8.07 19.50
CA THR A 101 7.74 8.47 18.14
C THR A 101 9.18 8.12 17.76
N ASP A 102 10.10 8.11 18.73
CA ASP A 102 11.51 7.75 18.50
C ASP A 102 11.68 6.23 18.33
N GLU A 103 10.91 5.43 19.06
CA GLU A 103 10.86 3.98 18.84
C GLU A 103 10.25 3.63 17.48
N ILE A 104 9.22 4.36 17.02
CA ILE A 104 8.69 4.21 15.65
C ILE A 104 9.77 4.56 14.60
N ARG A 105 10.58 5.58 14.86
CA ARG A 105 11.69 5.95 13.98
C ARG A 105 12.74 4.84 13.92
N ALA A 106 13.11 4.29 15.06
CA ALA A 106 14.04 3.17 15.15
C ALA A 106 13.49 1.93 14.44
N ALA A 107 12.21 1.61 14.63
CA ALA A 107 11.54 0.51 13.94
C ALA A 107 11.58 0.67 12.41
N ASN A 108 11.41 1.90 11.88
CA ASN A 108 11.52 2.15 10.45
C ASN A 108 12.93 1.83 9.91
N GLN A 109 13.98 2.09 10.69
CA GLN A 109 15.36 1.76 10.32
C GLN A 109 15.58 0.25 10.34
N ILE A 110 15.06 -0.46 11.35
CA ILE A 110 15.13 -1.93 11.46
C ILE A 110 14.47 -2.59 10.23
N CYS A 111 13.28 -2.14 9.83
CA CYS A 111 12.60 -2.66 8.64
C CYS A 111 13.48 -2.54 7.38
N ARG A 112 14.31 -1.50 7.25
CA ARG A 112 15.19 -1.32 6.08
C ARG A 112 16.38 -2.28 6.06
N GLN A 113 16.75 -2.84 7.21
CA GLN A 113 17.88 -3.75 7.39
C GLN A 113 17.49 -5.22 7.22
N ILE A 114 16.19 -5.52 7.08
CA ILE A 114 15.71 -6.88 6.81
C ILE A 114 16.35 -7.39 5.52
N HIS A 115 16.97 -8.56 5.59
CA HIS A 115 17.66 -9.14 4.45
C HIS A 115 16.66 -9.59 3.37
N VAL A 116 16.94 -9.22 2.12
CA VAL A 116 16.27 -9.77 0.94
C VAL A 116 17.37 -10.43 0.11
N HIS A 117 17.25 -11.74 -0.09
CA HIS A 117 18.20 -12.49 -0.89
C HIS A 117 18.09 -12.05 -2.36
N PRO A 118 19.19 -11.94 -3.14
CA PRO A 118 19.14 -11.52 -4.55
C PRO A 118 18.11 -12.27 -5.39
N VAL A 119 17.99 -13.58 -5.18
CA VAL A 119 16.98 -14.44 -5.83
C VAL A 119 15.53 -14.01 -5.55
N LEU A 120 15.25 -13.44 -4.38
CA LEU A 120 13.93 -12.87 -4.06
C LEU A 120 13.75 -11.47 -4.65
N GLU A 121 14.85 -10.73 -4.86
CA GLU A 121 14.81 -9.47 -5.61
C GLU A 121 14.43 -9.75 -7.07
N ASP A 122 15.04 -10.77 -7.69
CA ASP A 122 14.71 -11.24 -9.03
C ASP A 122 13.27 -11.72 -9.10
N TYR A 123 12.82 -12.56 -8.17
CA TYR A 123 11.42 -13.01 -8.11
C TYR A 123 10.42 -11.84 -8.05
N LEU A 124 10.72 -10.83 -7.23
CA LEU A 124 9.89 -9.62 -7.15
C LEU A 124 9.89 -8.84 -8.47
N LEU A 125 11.06 -8.71 -9.11
CA LEU A 125 11.21 -8.04 -10.39
C LEU A 125 10.53 -8.80 -11.53
N ASP A 126 10.51 -10.13 -11.50
CA ASP A 126 9.81 -10.97 -12.46
C ASP A 126 8.29 -10.75 -12.38
N ILE A 127 7.73 -10.66 -11.17
CA ILE A 127 6.31 -10.27 -10.98
C ILE A 127 6.07 -8.89 -11.61
N VAL A 128 6.92 -7.92 -11.30
CA VAL A 128 6.82 -6.55 -11.82
C VAL A 128 6.91 -6.54 -13.36
N ALA A 129 7.85 -7.28 -13.95
CA ALA A 129 8.00 -7.43 -15.39
C ALA A 129 6.78 -8.12 -16.02
N GLY A 130 6.26 -9.15 -15.36
CA GLY A 130 5.02 -9.83 -15.73
C GLY A 130 3.86 -8.85 -15.85
N THR A 131 3.69 -7.93 -14.90
CA THR A 131 2.64 -6.90 -15.01
C THR A 131 2.83 -5.93 -16.18
N ARG A 132 4.06 -5.69 -16.63
CA ARG A 132 4.36 -4.79 -17.76
C ARG A 132 4.14 -5.48 -19.11
N ALA A 133 4.32 -6.79 -19.17
CA ALA A 133 4.14 -7.59 -20.38
C ALA A 133 2.72 -8.16 -20.55
N HIS A 134 1.94 -8.23 -19.47
CA HIS A 134 0.63 -8.87 -19.48
C HIS A 134 -0.42 -8.04 -20.25
N LYS A 135 -1.08 -8.65 -21.25
CA LYS A 135 -2.00 -7.98 -22.19
C LYS A 135 -3.24 -7.33 -21.54
N ALA A 136 -3.60 -7.79 -20.35
CA ALA A 136 -4.71 -7.21 -19.59
C ALA A 136 -4.39 -5.83 -18.99
N PHE A 137 -3.14 -5.38 -19.01
CA PHE A 137 -2.73 -4.08 -18.49
C PHE A 137 -2.26 -3.16 -19.62
N ALA A 138 -2.81 -1.95 -19.65
CA ALA A 138 -2.29 -0.85 -20.46
C ALA A 138 -1.07 -0.18 -19.80
N LEU A 139 -0.99 -0.24 -18.46
CA LEU A 139 0.12 0.26 -17.67
C LEU A 139 0.48 -0.75 -16.58
N GLY A 140 1.72 -1.23 -16.61
CA GLY A 140 2.31 -2.10 -15.59
C GLY A 140 2.87 -1.33 -14.40
N VAL A 141 3.46 -2.05 -13.45
CA VAL A 141 4.03 -1.45 -12.22
C VAL A 141 5.21 -0.52 -12.52
N SER A 142 5.15 0.70 -11.98
CA SER A 142 6.20 1.71 -12.04
C SER A 142 7.45 1.33 -11.20
N PRO A 143 8.63 1.94 -11.43
CA PRO A 143 9.78 1.77 -10.53
C PRO A 143 9.47 2.16 -9.07
N ARG A 144 8.64 3.19 -8.85
CA ARG A 144 8.15 3.56 -7.50
C ARG A 144 7.37 2.41 -6.88
N GLY A 145 6.48 1.77 -7.65
CA GLY A 145 5.72 0.60 -7.22
C GLY A 145 6.60 -0.60 -6.86
N ALA A 146 7.64 -0.88 -7.65
CA ALA A 146 8.59 -1.95 -7.35
C ALA A 146 9.35 -1.69 -6.03
N LEU A 147 9.82 -0.45 -5.81
CA LEU A 147 10.49 -0.08 -4.55
C LEU A 147 9.54 -0.15 -3.34
N ALA A 148 8.30 0.33 -3.51
CA ALA A 148 7.25 0.20 -2.50
C ALA A 148 6.97 -1.28 -2.14
N TYR A 149 6.95 -2.14 -3.14
CA TYR A 149 6.72 -3.57 -2.99
C TYR A 149 7.86 -4.26 -2.23
N TYR A 150 9.10 -3.95 -2.58
CA TYR A 150 10.28 -4.41 -1.85
C TYR A 150 10.24 -4.00 -0.37
N ARG A 151 9.99 -2.70 -0.10
CA ARG A 151 9.97 -2.16 1.26
C ARG A 151 8.85 -2.73 2.12
N THR A 152 7.71 -3.05 1.51
CA THR A 152 6.58 -3.64 2.22
C THR A 152 6.79 -5.12 2.52
N ALA A 153 7.47 -5.87 1.64
CA ALA A 153 7.90 -7.24 1.95
C ALA A 153 8.88 -7.25 3.14
N GLN A 154 9.87 -6.35 3.16
CA GLN A 154 10.77 -6.18 4.31
C GLN A 154 9.99 -5.85 5.60
N ALA A 155 9.08 -4.88 5.53
CA ALA A 155 8.29 -4.48 6.70
C ALA A 155 7.40 -5.63 7.23
N LEU A 156 6.80 -6.43 6.34
CA LEU A 156 5.98 -7.57 6.73
C LEU A 156 6.80 -8.66 7.43
N ALA A 157 8.01 -8.95 6.92
CA ALA A 157 8.94 -9.86 7.57
C ALA A 157 9.33 -9.38 8.99
N ALA A 158 9.66 -8.09 9.14
CA ALA A 158 9.95 -7.48 10.43
C ALA A 158 8.77 -7.58 11.42
N ILE A 159 7.56 -7.25 10.98
CA ILE A 159 6.33 -7.35 11.79
C ILE A 159 6.09 -8.80 12.24
N ARG A 160 6.45 -9.77 11.40
CA ARG A 160 6.38 -11.21 11.70
C ARG A 160 7.57 -11.73 12.51
N GLY A 161 8.46 -10.85 12.98
CA GLY A 161 9.61 -11.21 13.83
C GLY A 161 10.76 -11.88 13.10
N ARG A 162 10.81 -11.82 11.76
CA ARG A 162 11.90 -12.37 10.95
C ARG A 162 12.86 -11.27 10.52
N ASN A 163 14.13 -11.62 10.38
CA ASN A 163 15.20 -10.77 9.85
C ASN A 163 15.47 -10.98 8.35
N TYR A 164 14.69 -11.81 7.67
CA TYR A 164 14.75 -12.04 6.23
C TYR A 164 13.35 -12.17 5.61
N VAL A 165 13.23 -11.78 4.34
CA VAL A 165 12.02 -11.93 3.53
C VAL A 165 11.90 -13.37 3.02
N ILE A 166 10.67 -13.89 2.95
CA ILE A 166 10.34 -15.14 2.25
C ILE A 166 9.41 -14.85 1.07
N PRO A 167 9.29 -15.77 0.08
CA PRO A 167 8.37 -15.59 -1.06
C PRO A 167 6.94 -15.24 -0.65
N ASP A 168 6.47 -15.78 0.48
CA ASP A 168 5.12 -15.56 0.99
C ASP A 168 4.86 -14.10 1.41
N ASP A 169 5.88 -13.38 1.88
CA ASP A 169 5.76 -11.95 2.18
C ASP A 169 5.56 -11.13 0.91
N ILE A 170 6.31 -11.48 -0.15
CA ILE A 170 6.20 -10.88 -1.48
C ILE A 170 4.78 -11.14 -2.01
N LYS A 171 4.32 -12.40 -2.03
CA LYS A 171 2.97 -12.73 -2.48
C LYS A 171 1.87 -12.00 -1.69
N THR A 172 1.99 -11.99 -0.36
CA THR A 172 1.00 -11.34 0.53
C THR A 172 0.84 -9.85 0.21
N MET A 173 1.95 -9.15 -0.04
CA MET A 173 1.92 -7.70 -0.28
C MET A 173 1.49 -7.30 -1.69
N ALA A 174 1.48 -8.23 -2.65
CA ALA A 174 1.27 -7.93 -4.07
C ALA A 174 -0.01 -7.13 -4.32
N ARG A 175 -1.16 -7.66 -3.87
CA ARG A 175 -2.46 -7.03 -4.13
C ARG A 175 -2.57 -5.64 -3.49
N ALA A 176 -2.15 -5.50 -2.24
CA ALA A 176 -2.29 -4.25 -1.49
C ALA A 176 -1.37 -3.14 -2.01
N VAL A 177 -0.23 -3.49 -2.62
CA VAL A 177 0.78 -2.51 -3.07
C VAL A 177 0.66 -2.20 -4.57
N LEU A 178 0.35 -3.21 -5.38
CA LEU A 178 0.47 -3.13 -6.84
C LEU A 178 -0.87 -2.91 -7.55
N ALA A 179 -1.99 -3.43 -7.03
CA ALA A 179 -3.25 -3.46 -7.77
C ALA A 179 -3.76 -2.07 -8.16
N HIS A 180 -3.54 -1.06 -7.31
CA HIS A 180 -3.95 0.32 -7.59
C HIS A 180 -2.99 1.10 -8.48
N ARG A 181 -1.84 0.51 -8.82
CA ARG A 181 -0.81 1.09 -9.72
C ARG A 181 -0.93 0.58 -11.14
N LEU A 182 -1.85 -0.36 -11.38
CA LEU A 182 -2.06 -1.01 -12.67
C LEU A 182 -3.28 -0.41 -13.36
N ALA A 183 -3.12 -0.05 -14.64
CA ALA A 183 -4.23 0.38 -15.48
C ALA A 183 -4.69 -0.80 -16.36
N PRO A 184 -5.94 -1.26 -16.25
CA PRO A 184 -6.44 -2.32 -17.11
C PRO A 184 -6.56 -1.85 -18.57
N SER A 185 -6.30 -2.76 -19.51
CA SER A 185 -6.49 -2.49 -20.93
C SER A 185 -7.98 -2.25 -21.26
N VAL A 186 -8.26 -1.65 -22.43
CA VAL A 186 -9.66 -1.44 -22.87
C VAL A 186 -10.42 -2.77 -22.92
N GLU A 187 -9.79 -3.80 -23.46
CA GLU A 187 -10.37 -5.13 -23.57
C GLU A 187 -10.66 -5.76 -22.19
N ALA A 188 -9.71 -5.69 -21.26
CA ALA A 188 -9.90 -6.21 -19.90
C ALA A 188 -11.05 -5.49 -19.17
N ARG A 189 -11.17 -4.16 -19.36
CA ARG A 189 -12.30 -3.37 -18.82
C ARG A 189 -13.64 -3.80 -19.40
N LEU A 190 -13.73 -4.01 -20.71
CA LEU A 190 -14.96 -4.43 -21.37
C LEU A 190 -15.43 -5.82 -20.92
N HIS A 191 -14.50 -6.71 -20.61
CA HIS A 191 -14.79 -8.04 -20.07
C HIS A 191 -15.00 -8.06 -18.55
N GLY A 192 -14.97 -6.91 -17.88
CA GLY A 192 -15.18 -6.81 -16.43
C GLY A 192 -14.09 -7.51 -15.60
N GLN A 193 -12.87 -7.66 -16.14
CA GLN A 193 -11.78 -8.31 -15.42
C GLN A 193 -11.30 -7.43 -14.27
N SER A 194 -11.21 -8.03 -13.09
CA SER A 194 -10.66 -7.39 -11.90
C SER A 194 -9.14 -7.27 -11.99
N THR A 195 -8.63 -6.03 -11.99
CA THR A 195 -7.18 -5.74 -11.99
C THR A 195 -6.44 -6.51 -10.89
N GLY A 196 -7.05 -6.61 -9.71
CA GLY A 196 -6.46 -7.31 -8.57
C GLY A 196 -6.37 -8.82 -8.79
N ASP A 197 -7.37 -9.42 -9.45
CA ASP A 197 -7.39 -10.87 -9.66
C ASP A 197 -6.45 -11.27 -10.81
N VAL A 198 -6.37 -10.46 -11.87
CA VAL A 198 -5.37 -10.65 -12.94
C VAL A 198 -3.95 -10.45 -12.40
N LEU A 199 -3.72 -9.48 -11.51
CA LEU A 199 -2.44 -9.35 -10.82
C LEU A 199 -2.10 -10.62 -10.04
N MET A 200 -3.05 -11.19 -9.29
CA MET A 200 -2.80 -12.41 -8.54
C MET A 200 -2.53 -13.61 -9.45
N GLN A 201 -3.11 -13.65 -10.65
CA GLN A 201 -2.74 -14.64 -11.66
C GLN A 201 -1.25 -14.51 -12.04
N VAL A 202 -0.78 -13.29 -12.38
CA VAL A 202 0.64 -13.03 -12.68
C VAL A 202 1.54 -13.48 -11.51
N VAL A 203 1.17 -13.16 -10.28
CA VAL A 203 1.94 -13.55 -9.08
C VAL A 203 2.00 -15.07 -8.90
N ASN A 204 0.91 -15.77 -9.17
CA ASN A 204 0.81 -17.22 -9.02
C ASN A 204 1.51 -17.99 -10.15
N GLU A 205 1.56 -17.42 -11.35
CA GLU A 205 2.25 -17.99 -12.51
C GLU A 205 3.75 -17.72 -12.48
N THR A 206 4.19 -16.69 -11.75
CA THR A 206 5.62 -16.41 -11.59
C THR A 206 6.28 -17.51 -10.75
N PRO A 207 7.28 -18.23 -11.27
CA PRO A 207 7.94 -19.33 -10.55
C PRO A 207 8.54 -18.86 -9.23
N VAL A 208 8.21 -19.56 -8.15
CA VAL A 208 8.84 -19.30 -6.85
C VAL A 208 10.24 -19.89 -6.87
N PRO A 209 11.27 -19.16 -6.39
CA PRO A 209 12.61 -19.71 -6.34
C PRO A 209 12.71 -20.90 -5.39
N VAL A 210 13.31 -21.99 -5.87
CA VAL A 210 13.57 -23.22 -5.11
C VAL A 210 15.00 -23.24 -4.54
N GLU A 211 15.24 -24.06 -3.50
CA GLU A 211 16.50 -24.11 -2.73
C GLU A 211 17.77 -24.20 -3.58
N GLU A 212 17.76 -24.90 -4.72
CA GLU A 212 18.93 -25.03 -5.61
C GLU A 212 19.47 -23.68 -6.11
N VAL A 213 18.60 -22.66 -6.19
CA VAL A 213 18.95 -21.32 -6.67
C VAL A 213 19.57 -20.46 -5.56
N TRP A 214 19.43 -20.84 -4.29
CA TRP A 214 19.83 -20.02 -3.12
C TRP A 214 21.29 -20.28 -2.70
N SER A 215 21.89 -21.36 -3.20
CA SER A 215 23.25 -21.81 -2.87
C SER A 215 24.35 -21.31 -3.82
N ALA A 216 24.01 -20.47 -4.81
CA ALA A 216 24.95 -19.90 -5.79
C ALA A 216 25.22 -18.42 -5.49
#